data_AF-A0A0Q6G0A1-F1
#
_entry.id   AF-A0A0Q6G0A1-F1
#
_cell.length_a   1.000
_cell.length_b   1.000
_cell.length_c   1.000
_cell.angle_alpha   90.00
_cell.angle_beta   90.00
_cell.angle_gamma   90.00
#
_symmetry.space_group_name_H-M   'P 1'
#
loop_
_entity.id
_entity.type
_entity.pdbx_description
1 polymer ?
#
loop_
_entity_poly.entity_id
_entity_poly.type
_entity_poly.pdbx_seq_one_letter_code
_entity_poly.pdbx_strand_id
1 'polypeptide(L)'
;MFSRVWPRTNSGEIMPYIKPQPSPFKTLTFRMAATAWLRHFRCRVRRCRRNYRCMGVEFLHGVPQCVRNMPHAEVEAMLTFFGDAAQMATPEAVAENLARATTEEEREMIAFRRRFFLSYQDELARAGLAEPLGPPFVEG
;
A
#
# COMPACT_ATOMS: atom_id res chain seq x y z
N MET A 1 23.30 17.63 -17.74
CA MET A 1 23.36 16.75 -18.92
C MET A 1 23.81 15.37 -18.43
N PHE A 2 22.87 14.45 -18.12
CA PHE A 2 23.22 13.13 -17.59
C PHE A 2 23.31 12.14 -18.75
N SER A 3 24.53 11.72 -19.10
CA SER A 3 24.75 10.61 -20.03
C SER A 3 24.16 9.34 -19.44
N ARG A 4 23.12 8.79 -20.08
CA ARG A 4 22.58 7.47 -19.75
C ARG A 4 23.58 6.43 -20.24
N VAL A 5 24.36 5.88 -19.31
CA VAL A 5 25.18 4.70 -19.58
C VAL A 5 24.22 3.50 -19.66
N TRP A 6 24.03 2.97 -20.87
CA TRP A 6 23.21 1.79 -21.10
C TRP A 6 24.05 0.54 -20.88
N PRO A 7 23.56 -0.48 -20.13
CA PRO A 7 24.24 -1.75 -20.02
C PRO A 7 24.33 -2.41 -21.41
N ARG A 8 25.54 -2.80 -21.81
CA ARG A 8 25.82 -3.54 -23.06
C ARG A 8 26.08 -5.00 -22.74
N THR A 9 25.69 -5.89 -23.64
CA THR A 9 26.12 -7.29 -23.62
C THR A 9 27.61 -7.40 -24.02
N ASN A 10 28.22 -8.56 -23.78
CA ASN A 10 29.59 -8.86 -24.26
C ASN A 10 29.70 -8.82 -25.80
N SER A 11 28.58 -8.85 -26.53
CA SER A 11 28.50 -8.74 -28.00
C SER A 11 28.35 -7.29 -28.50
N GLY A 12 28.26 -6.30 -27.62
CA GLY A 12 28.10 -4.89 -28.00
C GLY A 12 26.69 -4.48 -28.43
N GLU A 13 25.70 -5.37 -28.31
CA GLU A 13 24.31 -5.04 -28.58
C GLU A 13 23.72 -4.14 -27.49
N ILE A 14 22.99 -3.11 -27.93
CA ILE A 14 22.23 -2.23 -27.04
C ILE A 14 20.97 -2.99 -26.63
N MET A 15 20.92 -3.43 -25.38
CA MET A 15 19.69 -3.98 -24.80
C MET A 15 18.61 -2.90 -24.86
N PRO A 16 17.49 -3.11 -25.59
CA PRO A 16 16.40 -2.15 -25.59
C PRO A 16 15.91 -2.00 -24.15
N TYR A 17 15.70 -0.76 -23.71
CA TYR A 17 15.11 -0.51 -22.40
C TYR A 17 13.71 -1.13 -22.35
N ILE A 18 13.59 -2.29 -21.71
CA ILE A 18 12.31 -2.88 -21.41
C ILE A 18 11.78 -2.12 -20.20
N LYS A 19 10.82 -1.22 -20.43
CA LYS A 19 10.13 -0.53 -19.34
C LYS A 19 9.54 -1.61 -18.41
N PRO A 20 9.86 -1.63 -17.12
CA PRO A 20 9.27 -2.58 -16.18
C PRO A 20 7.74 -2.41 -16.24
N GLN A 21 7.04 -3.51 -16.50
CA GLN A 21 5.59 -3.50 -16.41
C GLN A 21 5.22 -3.22 -14.94
N PRO A 22 4.27 -2.30 -14.67
CA PRO A 22 3.81 -2.07 -13.31
C PRO A 22 3.21 -3.37 -12.77
N SER A 23 3.65 -3.79 -11.59
CA SER A 23 3.08 -4.95 -10.90
C SER A 23 1.68 -4.58 -10.41
N PRO A 24 0.62 -5.32 -10.79
CA PRO A 24 -0.74 -5.08 -10.29
C PRO A 24 -0.80 -5.11 -8.76
N PHE A 25 -0.06 -6.05 -8.15
CA PHE A 25 0.09 -6.13 -6.70
C PHE A 25 0.66 -4.85 -6.11
N LYS A 26 1.85 -4.39 -6.58
CA LYS A 26 2.47 -3.17 -6.06
C LYS A 26 1.56 -1.95 -6.22
N THR A 27 0.88 -1.84 -7.36
CA THR A 27 -0.04 -0.75 -7.66
C THR A 27 -1.21 -0.74 -6.67
N LEU A 28 -1.80 -1.91 -6.41
CA LEU A 28 -2.88 -2.05 -5.43
C LEU A 28 -2.41 -1.72 -4.01
N THR A 29 -1.25 -2.26 -3.59
CA THR A 29 -0.63 -2.00 -2.28
C THR A 29 -0.44 -0.51 -2.06
N PHE A 30 0.24 0.19 -2.97
CA PHE A 30 0.49 1.62 -2.81
C PHE A 30 -0.79 2.44 -2.85
N ARG A 31 -1.77 2.07 -3.67
CA ARG A 31 -3.06 2.77 -3.72
C ARG A 31 -3.84 2.63 -2.41
N MET A 32 -3.88 1.42 -1.85
CA MET A 32 -4.57 1.12 -0.61
C MET A 32 -3.87 1.77 0.57
N ALA A 33 -2.56 1.54 0.73
CA ALA A 33 -1.74 2.13 1.79
C ALA A 33 -1.82 3.66 1.77
N ALA A 34 -1.66 4.27 0.58
CA ALA A 34 -1.83 5.71 0.44
C ALA A 34 -3.25 6.13 0.83
N THR A 35 -4.31 5.46 0.37
CA THR A 35 -5.69 5.86 0.71
C THR A 35 -5.95 5.82 2.21
N ALA A 36 -5.52 4.76 2.90
CA ALA A 36 -5.72 4.60 4.34
C ALA A 36 -4.89 5.60 5.14
N TRP A 37 -3.59 5.68 4.89
CA TRP A 37 -2.67 6.63 5.52
C TRP A 37 -3.17 8.06 5.36
N LEU A 38 -3.60 8.41 4.16
CA LEU A 38 -4.05 9.74 3.82
C LEU A 38 -5.47 10.08 4.29
N ARG A 39 -6.32 9.09 4.57
CA ARG A 39 -7.61 9.28 5.24
C ARG A 39 -7.43 9.45 6.74
N HIS A 40 -6.50 8.72 7.34
CA HIS A 40 -6.15 8.84 8.76
C HIS A 40 -5.41 10.16 9.06
N PHE A 41 -4.56 10.65 8.15
CA PHE A 41 -3.72 11.85 8.34
C PHE A 41 -4.02 13.04 7.40
N ARG A 42 -5.19 13.09 6.73
CA ARG A 42 -5.66 14.22 5.87
C ARG A 42 -4.71 14.62 4.71
N CYS A 43 -4.59 13.83 3.62
CA CYS A 43 -3.85 14.35 2.45
C CYS A 43 -4.44 15.61 1.83
N ARG A 44 -3.52 16.50 1.47
CA ARG A 44 -3.77 17.83 0.92
C ARG A 44 -3.60 17.91 -0.60
N VAL A 45 -3.29 16.81 -1.27
CA VAL A 45 -3.08 16.78 -2.72
C VAL A 45 -4.42 16.63 -3.45
N ARG A 46 -5.02 17.77 -3.83
CA ARG A 46 -6.34 17.85 -4.50
C ARG A 46 -6.44 17.01 -5.79
N ARG A 47 -5.36 16.87 -6.56
CA ARG A 47 -5.39 16.29 -7.93
C ARG A 47 -5.39 14.75 -7.97
N CYS A 48 -5.09 14.06 -6.88
CA CYS A 48 -5.03 12.60 -6.84
C CYS A 48 -6.26 11.95 -6.21
N ARG A 49 -7.30 12.73 -5.86
CA ARG A 49 -8.49 12.27 -5.13
C ARG A 49 -9.77 12.47 -5.94
N ARG A 50 -10.60 11.44 -5.98
CA ARG A 50 -12.02 11.52 -6.38
C ARG A 50 -12.84 10.78 -5.33
N ASN A 51 -13.94 11.37 -4.86
CA ASN A 51 -14.81 10.76 -3.84
C ASN A 51 -14.04 10.25 -2.60
N TYR A 52 -13.09 11.04 -2.09
CA TYR A 52 -12.23 10.68 -0.94
C TYR A 52 -11.39 9.40 -1.10
N ARG A 53 -11.16 8.92 -2.33
CA ARG A 53 -10.29 7.78 -2.65
C ARG A 53 -9.08 8.25 -3.43
N CYS A 54 -7.91 7.65 -3.19
CA CYS A 54 -6.77 7.86 -4.08
C CYS A 54 -7.10 7.26 -5.45
N MET A 55 -7.08 8.10 -6.48
CA MET A 55 -7.34 7.70 -7.87
C MET A 55 -6.17 6.93 -8.48
N GLY A 56 -5.01 6.94 -7.82
CA GLY A 56 -3.85 6.17 -8.27
C GLY A 56 -3.40 6.56 -9.66
N VAL A 57 -3.50 7.84 -10.08
CA VAL A 57 -2.92 8.29 -11.36
C VAL A 57 -1.45 7.87 -11.33
N GLU A 58 -1.16 6.81 -12.08
CA GLU A 58 0.10 6.11 -12.01
C GLU A 58 1.19 7.05 -12.49
N PHE A 59 2.12 7.37 -11.60
CA PHE A 59 3.43 7.81 -12.05
C PHE A 59 4.30 6.57 -12.28
N LEU A 60 5.44 6.75 -12.95
CA LEU A 60 6.43 5.71 -13.26
C LEU A 60 6.46 4.57 -12.22
N HIS A 61 6.29 3.32 -12.69
CA HIS A 61 6.35 2.08 -11.90
C HIS A 61 5.19 1.80 -10.93
N GLY A 62 3.99 2.36 -11.18
CA GLY A 62 2.78 2.03 -10.40
C GLY A 62 2.69 2.75 -9.05
N VAL A 63 3.52 3.78 -8.83
CA VAL A 63 3.46 4.59 -7.61
C VAL A 63 2.43 5.71 -7.80
N PRO A 64 1.42 5.85 -6.92
CA PRO A 64 0.48 6.95 -6.97
C PRO A 64 1.18 8.30 -6.87
N GLN A 65 0.76 9.27 -7.68
CA GLN A 65 1.37 10.61 -7.69
C GLN A 65 1.40 11.31 -6.32
N CYS A 66 0.48 10.97 -5.39
CA CYS A 66 0.51 11.50 -4.03
C CYS A 66 1.67 10.97 -3.18
N VAL A 67 2.09 9.72 -3.40
CA VAL A 67 3.23 9.12 -2.70
C VAL A 67 4.54 9.71 -3.23
N ARG A 68 4.62 10.01 -4.53
CA ARG A 68 5.81 10.64 -5.14
C ARG A 68 6.23 11.94 -4.45
N ASN A 69 5.26 12.79 -4.08
CA ASN A 69 5.52 14.11 -3.50
C ASN A 69 5.52 14.08 -1.97
N MET A 70 5.38 12.91 -1.37
CA MET A 70 5.38 12.74 0.08
C MET A 70 6.82 12.80 0.61
N PRO A 71 7.08 13.48 1.73
CA PRO A 71 8.39 13.43 2.39
C PRO A 71 8.81 11.99 2.69
N HIS A 72 10.10 11.69 2.62
CA HIS A 72 10.59 10.32 2.80
C HIS A 72 10.14 9.69 4.12
N ALA A 73 10.21 10.44 5.22
CA ALA A 73 9.75 10.00 6.54
C ALA A 73 8.25 9.64 6.57
N GLU A 74 7.40 10.36 5.81
CA GLU A 74 5.98 10.02 5.71
C GLU A 74 5.76 8.76 4.85
N VAL A 75 6.59 8.53 3.83
CA VAL A 75 6.55 7.30 3.04
C VAL A 75 6.96 6.10 3.89
N GLU A 76 8.02 6.23 4.68
CA GLU A 76 8.44 5.18 5.62
C GLU A 76 7.34 4.90 6.63
N ALA A 77 6.76 5.93 7.26
CA ALA A 77 5.67 5.75 8.22
C ALA A 77 4.43 5.08 7.60
N MET A 78 4.07 5.42 6.35
CA MET A 78 3.01 4.74 5.60
C MET A 78 3.32 3.25 5.36
N LEU A 79 4.55 2.93 4.99
CA LEU A 79 4.98 1.54 4.75
C LEU A 79 5.04 0.73 6.06
N THR A 80 5.50 1.34 7.15
CA THR A 80 5.47 0.76 8.49
C THR A 80 4.03 0.47 8.91
N PHE A 81 3.11 1.43 8.74
CA PHE A 81 1.69 1.22 9.01
C PHE A 81 1.12 0.03 8.22
N PHE A 82 1.48 -0.09 6.94
CA PHE A 82 1.08 -1.23 6.12
C PHE A 82 1.63 -2.55 6.67
N GLY A 83 2.91 -2.59 7.04
CA GLY A 83 3.54 -3.75 7.67
C GLY A 83 2.87 -4.14 8.99
N ASP A 84 2.56 -3.16 9.84
CA ASP A 84 1.85 -3.38 11.10
C ASP A 84 0.43 -3.90 10.88
N ALA A 85 -0.25 -3.44 9.83
CA ALA A 85 -1.58 -3.94 9.51
C ALA A 85 -1.57 -5.40 9.08
N ALA A 86 -0.48 -5.88 8.45
CA ALA A 86 -0.30 -7.31 8.16
C ALA A 86 -0.21 -8.16 9.44
N GLN A 87 0.20 -7.58 10.58
CA GLN A 87 0.18 -8.28 11.87
C GLN A 87 -1.25 -8.48 12.40
N MET A 88 -2.25 -7.74 11.89
CA MET A 88 -3.66 -7.90 12.26
C MET A 88 -4.39 -8.94 11.38
N ALA A 89 -3.64 -9.92 10.85
CA ALA A 89 -4.18 -10.89 9.91
C ALA A 89 -5.26 -11.78 10.54
N THR A 90 -5.07 -12.21 11.80
CA THR A 90 -5.98 -13.13 12.47
C THR A 90 -6.72 -12.45 13.63
N PRO A 91 -7.91 -12.96 14.00
CA PRO A 91 -8.62 -12.49 15.20
C PRO A 91 -7.80 -12.61 16.49
N GLU A 92 -6.99 -13.66 16.63
CA GLU A 92 -6.15 -13.87 17.80
C GLU A 92 -5.07 -12.79 17.93
N ALA A 93 -4.44 -12.42 16.82
CA ALA A 93 -3.46 -11.33 16.80
C ALA A 93 -4.11 -9.99 17.14
N VAL A 94 -5.34 -9.75 16.67
CA VAL A 94 -6.11 -8.56 17.06
C VAL A 94 -6.38 -8.56 18.57
N ALA A 95 -6.86 -9.67 19.12
CA ALA A 95 -7.15 -9.81 20.55
C ALA A 95 -5.90 -9.59 21.42
N GLU A 96 -4.76 -10.18 21.04
CA GLU A 96 -3.48 -9.99 21.73
C GLU A 96 -3.04 -8.51 21.74
N ASN A 97 -3.17 -7.82 20.60
CA ASN A 97 -2.83 -6.41 20.52
C ASN A 97 -3.78 -5.53 21.33
N LEU A 98 -5.08 -5.82 21.32
CA LEU A 98 -6.07 -5.12 22.15
C LEU A 98 -5.82 -5.33 23.64
N ALA A 99 -5.39 -6.51 24.07
CA ALA A 99 -5.04 -6.80 25.46
C ALA A 99 -3.82 -5.99 25.95
N ARG A 100 -2.89 -5.66 25.04
CA ARG A 100 -1.73 -4.80 25.34
C ARG A 100 -2.02 -3.31 25.25
N ALA A 101 -3.11 -2.90 24.62
CA ALA A 101 -3.44 -1.49 24.43
C ALA A 101 -3.86 -0.83 25.76
N THR A 102 -3.13 0.21 26.13
CA THR A 102 -3.31 0.95 27.39
C THR A 102 -4.16 2.21 27.21
N THR A 103 -4.30 2.67 25.97
CA THR A 103 -5.05 3.89 25.61
C THR A 103 -6.16 3.60 24.59
N GLU A 104 -7.13 4.50 24.50
CA GLU A 104 -8.21 4.39 23.51
C GLU A 104 -7.68 4.63 22.09
N GLU A 105 -6.75 5.56 21.92
CA GLU A 105 -6.10 5.83 20.64
C GLU A 105 -5.36 4.59 20.09
N GLU A 106 -4.70 3.81 20.94
CA GLU A 106 -4.08 2.54 20.55
C GLU A 106 -5.12 1.52 20.08
N ARG A 107 -6.26 1.41 20.78
CA ARG A 107 -7.36 0.51 20.41
C ARG A 107 -7.99 0.90 19.08
N GLU A 108 -8.22 2.20 18.86
CA GLU A 108 -8.70 2.73 17.59
C GLU A 108 -7.73 2.44 16.44
N MET A 109 -6.42 2.57 16.69
CA MET A 109 -5.38 2.28 15.71
C MET A 109 -5.35 0.78 15.34
N ILE A 110 -5.50 -0.12 16.31
CA ILE A 110 -5.59 -1.58 16.07
C ILE A 110 -6.82 -1.90 15.22
N ALA A 111 -7.99 -1.37 15.59
CA ALA A 111 -9.21 -1.55 14.82
C ALA A 111 -9.09 -1.00 13.40
N PHE A 112 -8.42 0.14 13.24
CA PHE A 112 -8.15 0.74 11.93
C PHE A 112 -7.22 -0.12 11.08
N ARG A 113 -6.12 -0.63 11.63
CA ARG A 113 -5.21 -1.58 10.97
C ARG A 113 -5.91 -2.86 10.54
N ARG A 114 -6.78 -3.43 11.39
CA ARG A 114 -7.60 -4.61 11.05
C ARG A 114 -8.53 -4.35 9.87
N ARG A 115 -9.31 -3.26 9.92
CA ARG A 115 -10.18 -2.86 8.80
C ARG A 115 -9.41 -2.63 7.50
N PHE A 116 -8.22 -2.04 7.60
CA PHE A 116 -7.35 -1.85 6.45
C PHE A 116 -6.91 -3.18 5.84
N PHE A 117 -6.43 -4.11 6.66
CA PHE A 117 -5.99 -5.44 6.21
C PHE A 117 -7.11 -6.17 5.46
N LEU A 118 -8.31 -6.21 6.05
CA LEU A 118 -9.47 -6.87 5.44
C LEU A 118 -9.85 -6.23 4.10
N SER A 119 -9.89 -4.89 4.04
CA SER A 119 -10.17 -4.17 2.80
C SER A 119 -9.10 -4.40 1.74
N TYR A 120 -7.82 -4.51 2.13
CA TYR A 120 -6.72 -4.80 1.22
C TYR A 120 -6.86 -6.19 0.60
N GLN A 121 -7.20 -7.20 1.41
CA GLN A 121 -7.39 -8.57 0.93
C GLN A 121 -8.61 -8.70 0.01
N ASP A 122 -9.72 -8.03 0.31
CA ASP A 122 -10.89 -7.98 -0.57
C ASP A 122 -10.55 -7.36 -1.95
N GLU A 123 -9.77 -6.28 -1.97
CA GLU A 123 -9.32 -5.67 -3.23
C GLU A 123 -8.35 -6.57 -4.01
N LEU A 124 -7.47 -7.33 -3.33
CA LEU A 124 -6.63 -8.34 -3.99
C LEU A 124 -7.47 -9.45 -4.61
N ALA A 125 -8.48 -9.94 -3.89
CA ALA A 125 -9.38 -10.99 -4.38
C ALA A 125 -10.20 -10.52 -5.59
N ARG A 126 -10.77 -9.30 -5.53
CA ARG A 126 -11.50 -8.68 -6.65
C ARG A 126 -10.63 -8.47 -7.89
N ALA A 127 -9.34 -8.23 -7.70
CA ALA A 127 -8.38 -8.08 -8.78
C ALA A 127 -7.88 -9.44 -9.34
N GLY A 128 -8.31 -10.57 -8.78
CA GLY A 128 -7.83 -11.91 -9.14
C GLY A 128 -6.38 -12.15 -8.74
N LEU A 129 -5.87 -11.40 -7.76
CA LEU A 129 -4.47 -11.46 -7.30
C LEU A 129 -4.31 -12.32 -6.05
N ALA A 130 -5.40 -12.64 -5.36
CA ALA A 130 -5.44 -13.54 -4.21
C ALA A 130 -6.80 -14.27 -4.19
N GLU A 131 -6.88 -15.36 -3.43
CA GLU A 131 -8.17 -15.94 -3.09
C GLU A 131 -8.87 -15.08 -2.02
N PRO A 132 -10.22 -15.03 -2.01
CA PRO A 132 -10.94 -14.42 -0.91
C PRO A 132 -10.53 -15.03 0.42
N LEU A 133 -10.44 -14.21 1.46
CA LEU A 133 -10.20 -14.71 2.80
C LEU A 133 -11.32 -15.68 3.22
N GLY A 134 -10.93 -16.85 3.72
CA GLY A 134 -11.84 -17.79 4.37
C GLY A 134 -11.87 -17.61 5.90
N PRO A 135 -12.74 -18.34 6.62
CA PRO A 135 -12.66 -18.43 8.07
C PRO A 135 -11.25 -18.88 8.52
N PRO A 136 -10.70 -18.40 9.66
CA PRO A 136 -11.26 -17.46 10.64
C PRO A 136 -11.00 -15.98 10.31
N PHE A 137 -10.53 -15.67 9.11
CA PHE A 137 -10.07 -14.31 8.75
C PHE A 137 -11.24 -13.35 8.46
N VAL A 138 -12.43 -13.90 8.15
CA VAL A 138 -13.66 -13.15 7.89
C VAL A 138 -14.48 -13.05 9.17
N GLU A 139 -14.74 -11.82 9.61
CA GLU A 139 -15.73 -11.52 10.64
C GLU A 139 -17.09 -11.39 9.92
N GLY A 140 -18.06 -12.23 10.28
CA GLY A 140 -19.38 -12.30 9.66
C GLY A 140 -20.29 -11.11 9.97
#